data_AF-A0A9D4TXH2-F1
#
_entry.id   AF-A0A9D4TXH2-F1
#
_cell.length_a   1.000
_cell.length_b   1.000
_cell.length_c   1.000
_cell.angle_alpha   90.00
_cell.angle_beta   90.00
_cell.angle_gamma   90.00
#
_symmetry.space_group_name_H-M   'P 1'
#
loop_
_entity.id
_entity.type
_entity.pdbx_description
1 polymer ?
#
loop_
_entity_poly.entity_id
_entity_poly.type
_entity_poly.pdbx_seq_one_letter_code
_entity_poly.pdbx_strand_id
1 'polypeptide(L)'
;MGFEISKDTLLKVSGVAAAAASGFSLVAPRDFHKATMSSGTAVSVEALRYHGIVGLMLGGTHLVLSAKAGHTELKKDALKVAGAGWLACAAHNAYNGYQSGTQPRDVATANAIGQAVLGGLCLYKGFERVI
;
A
#
# COMPACT_ATOMS: atom_id res chain seq x y z
N MET A 1 14.67 21.96 -14.99
CA MET A 1 13.33 21.79 -14.38
C MET A 1 13.32 20.43 -13.72
N GLY A 2 13.35 20.39 -12.39
CA GLY A 2 13.36 19.12 -11.64
C GLY A 2 12.01 18.43 -11.74
N PHE A 3 12.00 17.10 -11.85
CA PHE A 3 10.79 16.31 -11.74
C PHE A 3 10.26 16.42 -10.30
N GLU A 4 9.19 17.19 -10.09
CA GLU A 4 8.55 17.31 -8.80
C GLU A 4 7.28 16.44 -8.75
N ILE A 5 7.26 15.49 -7.82
CA ILE A 5 6.08 14.65 -7.60
C ILE A 5 5.09 15.43 -6.72
N SER A 6 3.93 15.79 -7.27
CA SER A 6 2.88 16.50 -6.53
C SER A 6 2.20 15.62 -5.48
N LYS A 7 1.56 16.26 -4.48
CA LYS A 7 0.72 15.57 -3.47
C LYS A 7 -0.41 14.77 -4.11
N ASP A 8 -1.03 15.33 -5.14
CA ASP A 8 -2.13 14.70 -5.87
C ASP A 8 -1.65 13.47 -6.64
N THR A 9 -0.46 13.56 -7.22
CA THR A 9 0.20 12.43 -7.86
C THR A 9 0.48 11.31 -6.86
N LEU A 10 1.03 11.62 -5.67
CA LEU A 10 1.31 10.61 -4.65
C LEU A 10 0.05 9.97 -4.08
N LEU A 11 -0.99 10.75 -3.79
CA LEU A 11 -2.28 10.20 -3.34
C LEU A 11 -2.91 9.32 -4.42
N LYS A 12 -2.82 9.72 -5.69
CA LYS A 12 -3.32 8.92 -6.80
C LYS A 12 -2.55 7.61 -6.93
N VAL A 13 -1.21 7.65 -6.93
CA VAL A 13 -0.37 6.45 -7.00
C VAL A 13 -0.63 5.54 -5.80
N SER A 14 -0.69 6.09 -4.59
CA SER A 14 -1.03 5.32 -3.40
C SER A 14 -2.43 4.70 -3.48
N GLY A 15 -3.41 5.43 -4.00
CA GLY A 15 -4.78 4.96 -4.16
C GLY A 15 -4.87 3.82 -5.17
N VAL A 16 -4.23 3.96 -6.33
CA VAL A 16 -4.15 2.91 -7.35
C VAL A 16 -3.43 1.67 -6.81
N ALA A 17 -2.28 1.84 -6.15
CA ALA A 17 -1.53 0.73 -5.59
C ALA A 17 -2.35 -0.05 -4.54
N ALA A 18 -3.00 0.68 -3.61
CA ALA A 18 -3.86 0.07 -2.61
C ALA A 18 -5.07 -0.63 -3.25
N ALA A 19 -5.74 0.01 -4.22
CA ALA A 19 -6.89 -0.57 -4.89
C ALA A 19 -6.53 -1.81 -5.72
N ALA A 20 -5.39 -1.80 -6.42
CA ALA A 20 -4.93 -2.93 -7.22
C ALA A 20 -4.56 -4.14 -6.33
N ALA A 21 -3.77 -3.91 -5.29
CA ALA A 21 -3.38 -4.97 -4.35
C ALA A 21 -4.62 -5.55 -3.63
N SER A 22 -5.53 -4.69 -3.21
CA SER A 22 -6.73 -5.11 -2.47
C SER A 22 -7.78 -5.74 -3.39
N GLY A 23 -7.87 -5.29 -4.64
CA GLY A 23 -8.70 -5.92 -5.67
C GLY A 23 -8.24 -7.34 -5.98
N PHE A 24 -6.93 -7.58 -6.03
CA PHE A 24 -6.38 -8.92 -6.17
C PHE A 24 -6.76 -9.82 -4.99
N SER A 25 -6.65 -9.32 -3.75
CA SER A 25 -7.13 -10.02 -2.56
C SER A 25 -8.65 -10.24 -2.56
N LEU A 26 -9.44 -9.26 -3.03
CA LEU A 26 -10.89 -9.34 -3.13
C LEU A 26 -11.35 -10.47 -4.06
N VAL A 27 -10.66 -10.67 -5.18
CA VAL A 27 -10.97 -11.78 -6.09
C VAL A 27 -10.60 -13.12 -5.45
N ALA A 28 -9.61 -13.14 -4.55
CA ALA A 28 -9.07 -14.32 -3.87
C ALA A 28 -8.81 -15.46 -4.87
N PRO A 29 -7.92 -15.24 -5.87
CA PRO A 29 -7.70 -16.22 -6.92
C PRO A 29 -7.22 -17.55 -6.33
N ARG A 30 -7.61 -18.66 -6.98
CA ARG A 30 -7.33 -20.02 -6.49
C ARG A 30 -5.84 -20.29 -6.25
N ASP A 31 -4.96 -19.63 -7.00
CA ASP A 31 -3.51 -19.77 -6.89
C ASP A 31 -2.84 -18.66 -6.06
N PHE A 32 -3.61 -17.80 -5.35
CA PHE A 32 -3.07 -16.75 -4.49
C PHE A 32 -2.03 -17.30 -3.51
N HIS A 33 -2.38 -18.38 -2.81
CA HIS A 33 -1.51 -19.02 -1.83
C HIS A 33 -0.19 -19.48 -2.46
N LYS A 34 -0.26 -20.14 -3.62
CA LYS A 34 0.94 -20.63 -4.32
C LYS A 34 1.83 -19.49 -4.81
N ALA A 35 1.23 -18.37 -5.22
CA ALA A 35 1.96 -17.23 -5.77
C ALA A 35 2.58 -16.32 -4.70
N THR A 36 2.04 -16.32 -3.48
CA THR A 36 2.38 -15.30 -2.47
C THR A 36 2.78 -15.84 -1.10
N MET A 37 2.54 -17.13 -0.83
CA MET A 37 2.78 -17.77 0.46
C MET A 37 3.69 -18.99 0.32
N SER A 38 4.49 -19.23 1.36
CA SER A 38 5.33 -20.43 1.52
C SER A 38 4.89 -21.30 2.70
N SER A 39 4.01 -20.81 3.57
CA SER A 39 3.52 -21.59 4.71
C SER A 39 2.51 -22.66 4.26
N GLY A 40 2.48 -23.79 4.99
CA GLY A 40 1.43 -24.80 4.83
C GLY A 40 0.09 -24.41 5.47
N THR A 41 0.03 -23.26 6.16
CA THR A 41 -1.17 -22.78 6.84
C THR A 41 -2.17 -22.29 5.82
N ALA A 42 -3.39 -22.85 5.84
CA ALA A 42 -4.45 -22.42 4.95
C ALA A 42 -4.82 -20.95 5.18
N VAL A 43 -4.85 -20.16 4.09
CA VAL A 43 -5.42 -18.81 4.09
C VAL A 43 -6.94 -18.92 3.90
N SER A 44 -7.72 -18.34 4.82
CA SER A 44 -9.18 -18.24 4.63
C SER A 44 -9.48 -17.33 3.45
N VAL A 45 -10.21 -17.87 2.47
CA VAL A 45 -10.66 -17.13 1.29
C VAL A 45 -11.60 -16.00 1.70
N GLU A 46 -12.50 -16.26 2.65
CA GLU A 46 -13.45 -15.28 3.18
C GLU A 46 -12.72 -14.11 3.86
N ALA A 47 -11.71 -14.41 4.68
CA ALA A 47 -10.88 -13.39 5.33
C ALA A 47 -10.09 -12.56 4.29
N LEU A 48 -9.54 -13.21 3.26
CA LEU A 48 -8.80 -12.53 2.19
C LEU A 48 -9.71 -11.59 1.39
N ARG A 49 -10.94 -12.04 1.07
CA ARG A 49 -11.94 -11.21 0.40
C ARG A 49 -12.34 -10.00 1.23
N TYR A 50 -12.64 -10.22 2.51
CA TYR A 50 -13.00 -9.13 3.43
C TYR A 50 -11.87 -8.09 3.53
N HIS A 51 -10.63 -8.55 3.68
CA HIS A 51 -9.46 -7.66 3.66
C HIS A 51 -9.36 -6.86 2.35
N GLY A 52 -9.63 -7.51 1.21
CA GLY A 52 -9.69 -6.86 -0.09
C GLY A 52 -10.73 -5.74 -0.18
N ILE A 53 -11.92 -5.91 0.42
CA ILE A 53 -12.94 -4.83 0.48
C ILE A 53 -12.40 -3.63 1.26
N VAL A 54 -11.84 -3.87 2.44
CA VAL A 54 -11.34 -2.79 3.32
C VAL A 54 -10.23 -2.00 2.61
N GLY A 55 -9.28 -2.69 1.99
CA GLY A 55 -8.19 -2.04 1.27
C GLY A 55 -8.64 -1.29 0.00
N LEU A 56 -9.68 -1.75 -0.69
CA LEU A 56 -10.31 -1.01 -1.79
C LEU A 56 -10.95 0.29 -1.33
N MET A 57 -11.61 0.31 -0.17
CA MET A 57 -12.18 1.54 0.40
C MET A 57 -11.09 2.57 0.75
N LEU A 58 -9.95 2.10 1.28
CA LEU A 58 -8.79 2.96 1.54
C LEU A 58 -8.22 3.53 0.23
N GLY A 59 -8.03 2.68 -0.78
CA GLY A 59 -7.57 3.10 -2.11
C GLY A 59 -8.51 4.11 -2.77
N GLY A 60 -9.82 3.87 -2.70
CA GLY A 60 -10.85 4.77 -3.18
C GLY A 60 -10.82 6.12 -2.47
N THR A 61 -10.62 6.14 -1.15
CA THR A 61 -10.49 7.38 -0.37
C THR A 61 -9.30 8.22 -0.86
N HIS A 62 -8.14 7.61 -1.09
CA HIS A 62 -6.97 8.32 -1.63
C HIS A 62 -7.21 8.86 -3.04
N LEU A 63 -7.88 8.08 -3.90
CA LEU A 63 -8.25 8.52 -5.25
C LEU A 63 -9.20 9.72 -5.21
N VAL A 64 -10.23 9.69 -4.37
CA VAL A 64 -11.16 10.81 -4.18
C VAL A 64 -10.40 12.05 -3.70
N LEU A 65 -9.55 11.92 -2.68
CA LEU A 65 -8.75 13.05 -2.18
C LEU A 65 -7.80 13.61 -3.24
N SER A 66 -7.19 12.75 -4.07
CA SER A 66 -6.32 13.18 -5.17
C SER A 66 -7.04 14.00 -6.25
N ALA A 67 -8.34 13.79 -6.42
CA ALA A 67 -9.16 14.47 -7.42
C ALA A 67 -9.77 15.78 -6.93
N LYS A 68 -9.77 16.05 -5.61
CA LYS A 68 -10.32 17.30 -5.06
C LYS A 68 -9.35 18.45 -5.25
N ALA A 69 -9.79 19.53 -5.87
CA ALA A 69 -9.03 20.79 -5.91
C ALA A 69 -8.98 21.42 -4.51
N GLY A 70 -7.87 22.07 -4.16
CA GLY A 70 -7.67 22.66 -2.82
C GLY A 70 -7.32 21.62 -1.73
N HIS A 71 -7.56 21.99 -0.47
CA HIS A 71 -7.37 21.12 0.72
C HIS A 71 -5.94 20.61 0.97
N THR A 72 -4.94 21.48 0.82
CA THR A 72 -3.51 21.13 0.99
C THR A 72 -3.21 20.41 2.30
N GLU A 73 -3.70 20.90 3.44
CA GLU A 73 -3.42 20.27 4.74
C GLU A 73 -4.08 18.90 4.88
N LEU A 74 -5.34 18.74 4.44
CA LEU A 74 -6.00 17.43 4.43
C LEU A 74 -5.24 16.41 3.58
N LYS A 75 -4.73 16.83 2.42
CA LYS A 75 -3.92 15.95 1.55
C LYS A 75 -2.59 15.57 2.20
N LYS A 76 -1.96 16.50 2.93
CA LYS A 76 -0.75 16.21 3.70
C LYS A 76 -1.01 15.21 4.81
N ASP A 77 -2.11 15.37 5.55
CA ASP A 77 -2.48 14.42 6.60
C ASP A 77 -2.81 13.05 6.03
N ALA A 78 -3.54 12.99 4.91
CA ALA A 78 -3.79 11.75 4.19
C ALA A 78 -2.47 11.09 3.73
N LEU A 79 -1.50 11.86 3.24
CA LEU A 79 -0.18 11.35 2.87
C LEU A 79 0.62 10.84 4.07
N LYS A 80 0.50 11.46 5.25
CA LYS A 80 1.12 10.94 6.48
C LYS A 80 0.53 9.57 6.87
N VAL A 81 -0.80 9.46 6.83
CA VAL A 81 -1.50 8.20 7.12
C VAL A 81 -1.13 7.12 6.09
N ALA A 82 -1.18 7.44 4.80
CA ALA A 82 -0.77 6.53 3.73
C ALA A 82 0.69 6.10 3.89
N GLY A 83 1.58 7.05 4.18
CA GLY A 83 3.01 6.80 4.36
C GLY A 83 3.30 5.85 5.52
N ALA A 84 2.66 6.08 6.68
CA ALA A 84 2.78 5.19 7.83
C ALA A 84 2.23 3.79 7.53
N GLY A 85 1.08 3.70 6.85
CA GLY A 85 0.49 2.43 6.43
C GLY A 85 1.41 1.63 5.51
N TRP A 86 1.97 2.26 4.47
CA TRP A 86 2.91 1.60 3.56
C TRP A 86 4.18 1.13 4.25
N LEU A 87 4.76 1.93 5.16
CA LEU A 87 5.94 1.49 5.92
C LEU A 87 5.62 0.32 6.86
N ALA A 88 4.43 0.30 7.47
CA ALA A 88 4.00 -0.83 8.27
C ALA A 88 3.85 -2.10 7.41
N CYS A 89 3.26 -1.99 6.22
CA CYS A 89 3.21 -3.11 5.27
C CYS A 89 4.62 -3.56 4.84
N ALA A 90 5.54 -2.62 4.62
CA ALA A 90 6.92 -2.93 4.23
C ALA A 90 7.63 -3.73 5.32
N ALA A 91 7.54 -3.27 6.57
CA ALA A 91 8.08 -3.97 7.73
C ALA A 91 7.45 -5.37 7.89
N HIS A 92 6.14 -5.49 7.68
CA HIS A 92 5.44 -6.76 7.76
C HIS A 92 5.88 -7.75 6.67
N ASN A 93 6.03 -7.31 5.42
CA ASN A 93 6.53 -8.17 4.33
C ASN A 93 7.98 -8.60 4.60
N ALA A 94 8.84 -7.68 5.08
CA ALA A 94 10.20 -8.03 5.46
C ALA A 94 10.23 -9.08 6.58
N TYR A 95 9.43 -8.90 7.64
CA TYR A 95 9.30 -9.90 8.70
C TYR A 95 8.83 -11.26 8.14
N ASN A 96 7.85 -11.25 7.25
CA ASN A 96 7.29 -12.47 6.67
C ASN A 96 8.27 -13.25 5.79
N GLY A 97 9.10 -12.55 5.00
CA GLY A 97 10.10 -13.19 4.15
C GLY A 97 11.36 -13.65 4.90
N TYR A 98 11.81 -12.89 5.89
CA TYR A 98 13.12 -13.13 6.51
C TYR A 98 13.06 -13.85 7.86
N GLN A 99 11.97 -13.67 8.63
CA GLN A 99 11.84 -14.24 9.98
C GLN A 99 10.82 -15.37 10.05
N SER A 100 9.59 -15.16 9.60
CA SER A 100 8.53 -16.16 9.76
C SER A 100 8.49 -17.22 8.66
N GLY A 101 9.10 -16.95 7.49
CA GLY A 101 9.09 -17.85 6.34
C GLY A 101 7.70 -18.04 5.72
N THR A 102 6.76 -17.13 5.97
CA THR A 102 5.39 -17.24 5.47
C THR A 102 5.26 -16.82 4.01
N GLN A 103 6.22 -16.09 3.46
CA GLN A 103 6.27 -15.64 2.07
C GLN A 103 7.60 -16.01 1.40
N PRO A 104 7.61 -16.26 0.08
CA PRO A 104 8.84 -16.38 -0.69
C PRO A 104 9.71 -15.12 -0.50
N ARG A 105 11.01 -15.31 -0.29
CA ARG A 105 11.93 -14.21 0.05
C ARG A 105 11.98 -13.13 -1.02
N ASP A 106 11.99 -13.52 -2.28
CA ASP A 106 11.98 -12.62 -3.45
C ASP A 106 10.70 -11.77 -3.49
N VAL A 107 9.53 -12.41 -3.32
CA VAL A 107 8.23 -11.72 -3.25
C VAL A 107 8.18 -10.75 -2.06
N ALA A 108 8.59 -11.21 -0.88
CA ALA A 108 8.66 -10.40 0.33
C ALA A 108 9.60 -9.19 0.18
N THR A 109 10.77 -9.40 -0.43
CA THR A 109 11.76 -8.34 -0.68
C THR A 109 11.20 -7.28 -1.64
N ALA A 110 10.62 -7.72 -2.76
CA ALA A 110 10.04 -6.82 -3.75
C ALA A 110 8.91 -5.97 -3.16
N ASN A 111 8.00 -6.61 -2.40
CA ASN A 111 6.92 -5.92 -1.71
C ASN A 111 7.46 -4.93 -0.68
N ALA A 112 8.40 -5.35 0.16
CA ALA A 112 8.96 -4.50 1.19
C ALA A 112 9.62 -3.25 0.61
N ILE A 113 10.43 -3.39 -0.44
CA ILE A 113 11.08 -2.25 -1.11
C ILE A 113 10.05 -1.31 -1.72
N GLY A 114 9.11 -1.84 -2.52
CA GLY A 114 8.12 -1.01 -3.20
C GLY A 114 7.26 -0.21 -2.21
N GLN A 115 6.83 -0.86 -1.13
CA GLN A 115 6.04 -0.23 -0.07
C GLN A 115 6.89 0.76 0.75
N ALA A 116 8.16 0.47 1.01
CA ALA A 116 9.06 1.39 1.70
C ALA A 116 9.30 2.67 0.89
N VAL A 117 9.53 2.55 -0.42
CA VAL A 117 9.71 3.70 -1.32
C VAL A 117 8.45 4.55 -1.36
N LEU A 118 7.29 3.93 -1.60
CA LEU A 118 6.02 4.67 -1.65
C LEU A 118 5.69 5.31 -0.29
N GLY A 119 5.92 4.59 0.80
CA GLY A 119 5.73 5.08 2.17
C GLY A 119 6.62 6.28 2.49
N GLY A 120 7.91 6.20 2.14
CA GLY A 120 8.87 7.29 2.30
C GLY A 120 8.49 8.53 1.50
N LEU A 121 8.10 8.36 0.23
CA LEU A 121 7.65 9.48 -0.61
C LEU A 121 6.38 10.15 -0.07
N CYS A 122 5.41 9.36 0.39
CA CYS A 122 4.19 9.86 1.02
C CYS A 122 4.51 10.65 2.29
N LEU A 123 5.36 10.14 3.19
CA LEU A 123 5.76 10.88 4.39
C LEU A 123 6.53 12.15 4.05
N TYR A 124 7.48 12.08 3.11
CA TYR A 124 8.27 13.23 2.68
C TYR A 124 7.38 14.38 2.23
N LYS A 125 6.41 14.12 1.34
CA LYS A 125 5.45 15.15 0.90
C LYS A 125 4.37 15.48 1.93
N GLY A 126 4.02 14.55 2.82
CA GLY A 126 3.10 14.80 3.93
C GLY A 126 3.65 15.77 4.98
N PHE A 127 4.96 15.73 5.22
CA PHE A 127 5.65 16.62 6.17
C PHE A 127 6.30 17.86 5.54
N GLU A 128 6.25 18.00 4.22
CA GLU A 128 6.78 19.17 3.52
C GLU A 128 6.13 20.47 4.06
N ARG A 129 6.98 21.43 4.43
CA ARG A 129 6.53 22.74 4.93
C ARG A 129 5.93 23.54 3.76
N VAL A 130 4.84 24.25 4.03
CA VAL A 130 4.37 25.29 3.11
C VAL A 130 5.29 26.48 3.32
N ILE A 131 6.14 26.78 2.33
CA ILE A 131 6.95 28.00 2.28
C ILE A 131 6.23 29.00 1.41
#